data_AF-A0A956KLT2-F1
#
_entry.id   AF-A0A956KLT2-F1
#
_cell.length_a   1.000
_cell.length_b   1.000
_cell.length_c   1.000
_cell.angle_alpha   90.00
_cell.angle_beta   90.00
_cell.angle_gamma   90.00
#
_symmetry.space_group_name_H-M   'P 1'
#
loop_
_entity.id
_entity.type
_entity.pdbx_description
1 polymer ?
#
loop_
_entity_poly.entity_id
_entity_poly.type
_entity_poly.pdbx_seq_one_letter_code
_entity_poly.pdbx_strand_id
1 'polypeptide(L)'
;DASSSMLNVNGGSQFGSMGQTGWDQAREAIAGDGSMLAADLGDAAAEDAFLFGLAVFGHSGEEKLMFQYGPCARENLYWALDPANSCELPGCTDPWGGPPITWTFKDGSIENPPAFSQQTLSHMPSCTGNIFCAGSGTYTNLGLQLIKNNQIQYHQAAQLPNALYPANNGTQYINILITDGQYIGYATDAQVQTELEAMANAGIVTWIIGFGDGVDTPQAIARMENMADWGSSGVNDYLDANNQAELEMALLQIIEGLDHDPCCVTGDCYESPEPVAADEPDPLPPVDTTGGDSTTDSTTDGGTSSDGTTDAGTGSDGTTDSTSSGSDTSSSDGVTESDAGTGTATAADEIDGGSDTGPGLDDGGDQGCNCSSDERPGPGAPVDLLLLGLLGLSRGRRRGS
;
A
#
# COMPACT_ATOMS: atom_id res chain seq x y z
N ASP A 1 1.77 -5.79 9.01
CA ASP A 1 2.50 -7.02 9.34
C ASP A 1 1.53 -8.19 9.24
N ALA A 2 1.92 -9.28 8.59
CA ALA A 2 1.16 -10.53 8.45
C ALA A 2 1.90 -11.71 9.12
N SER A 3 2.57 -11.42 10.23
CA SER A 3 3.11 -12.41 11.16
C SER A 3 2.00 -13.24 11.81
N SER A 4 2.33 -14.47 12.23
CA SER A 4 1.34 -15.32 12.90
C SER A 4 0.89 -14.77 14.25
N SER A 5 1.63 -13.84 14.86
CA SER A 5 1.22 -13.16 16.10
C SER A 5 -0.08 -12.38 15.91
N MET A 6 -0.35 -11.87 14.71
CA MET A 6 -1.59 -11.18 14.38
C MET A 6 -2.83 -12.07 14.47
N LEU A 7 -2.69 -13.40 14.44
CA LEU A 7 -3.77 -14.37 14.61
C LEU A 7 -3.94 -14.85 16.04
N ASN A 8 -3.05 -14.43 16.94
CA ASN A 8 -3.03 -14.84 18.32
C ASN A 8 -3.60 -13.76 19.24
N VAL A 9 -3.92 -14.17 20.46
CA VAL A 9 -4.39 -13.32 21.55
C VAL A 9 -3.72 -13.73 22.86
N ASN A 10 -3.94 -12.93 23.91
CA ASN A 10 -3.40 -13.15 25.25
C ASN A 10 -1.86 -13.25 25.23
N GLY A 11 -1.20 -12.30 24.56
CA GLY A 11 0.25 -12.20 24.47
C GLY A 11 0.86 -13.35 23.64
N GLY A 12 0.19 -13.75 22.56
CA GLY A 12 0.65 -14.81 21.67
C GLY A 12 0.48 -16.24 22.20
N SER A 13 -0.26 -16.44 23.30
CA SER A 13 -0.35 -17.74 23.97
C SER A 13 -1.45 -18.65 23.43
N GLN A 14 -2.42 -18.11 22.68
CA GLN A 14 -3.49 -18.86 22.03
C GLN A 14 -3.97 -18.19 20.75
N PHE A 15 -4.62 -18.94 19.86
CA PHE A 15 -5.32 -18.37 18.70
C PHE A 15 -6.56 -17.58 19.14
N GLY A 16 -6.93 -16.53 18.41
CA GLY A 16 -8.13 -15.74 18.69
C GLY A 16 -9.36 -16.25 17.94
N SER A 17 -10.54 -15.94 18.47
CA SER A 17 -11.81 -16.09 17.73
C SER A 17 -12.10 -14.86 16.86
N MET A 18 -13.10 -14.96 15.98
CA MET A 18 -13.52 -13.88 15.09
C MET A 18 -13.69 -12.55 15.84
N GLY A 19 -13.00 -11.52 15.35
CA GLY A 19 -13.05 -10.16 15.89
C GLY A 19 -12.15 -9.93 17.11
N GLN A 20 -11.40 -10.94 17.56
CA GLN A 20 -10.47 -10.79 18.69
C GLN A 20 -9.02 -10.67 18.25
N THR A 21 -8.67 -11.24 17.09
CA THR A 21 -7.30 -11.25 16.60
C THR A 21 -6.84 -9.85 16.19
N GLY A 22 -5.54 -9.58 16.25
CA GLY A 22 -4.97 -8.35 15.70
C GLY A 22 -5.26 -8.21 14.20
N TRP A 23 -5.31 -9.33 13.47
CA TRP A 23 -5.66 -9.34 12.05
C TRP A 23 -7.09 -8.86 11.79
N ASP A 24 -8.07 -9.37 12.53
CA ASP A 24 -9.47 -8.94 12.41
C ASP A 24 -9.60 -7.45 12.76
N GLN A 25 -8.96 -7.01 13.84
CA GLN A 25 -8.98 -5.61 14.26
C GLN A 25 -8.31 -4.69 13.23
N ALA A 26 -7.18 -5.10 12.64
CA ALA A 26 -6.51 -4.34 11.59
C ALA A 26 -7.36 -4.27 10.31
N ARG A 27 -8.02 -5.36 9.92
CA ARG A 27 -8.97 -5.36 8.79
C ARG A 27 -10.07 -4.33 8.99
N GLU A 28 -10.72 -4.33 10.14
CA GLU A 28 -11.79 -3.37 10.45
C GLU A 28 -11.26 -1.94 10.47
N ALA A 29 -10.09 -1.69 11.08
CA ALA A 29 -9.50 -0.36 11.13
C ALA A 29 -9.06 0.18 9.77
N ILE A 30 -8.64 -0.70 8.84
CA ILE A 30 -8.18 -0.32 7.50
C ILE A 30 -9.34 -0.16 6.53
N ALA A 31 -10.36 -1.03 6.58
CA ALA A 31 -11.38 -1.12 5.53
C ALA A 31 -12.82 -1.38 6.01
N GLY A 32 -13.08 -1.37 7.31
CA GLY A 32 -14.44 -1.44 7.87
C GLY A 32 -15.23 -0.13 7.75
N ASP A 33 -16.47 -0.12 8.26
CA ASP A 33 -17.42 1.00 8.14
C ASP A 33 -16.94 2.32 8.76
N GLY A 34 -15.98 2.26 9.70
CA GLY A 34 -15.38 3.42 10.36
C GLY A 34 -13.91 3.65 10.03
N SER A 35 -13.41 3.02 8.96
CA SER A 35 -11.98 3.04 8.65
C SER A 35 -11.49 4.39 8.13
N MET A 36 -10.17 4.51 8.02
CA MET A 36 -9.51 5.68 7.42
C MET A 36 -9.96 6.00 5.99
N LEU A 37 -10.53 5.04 5.27
CA LEU A 37 -11.02 5.23 3.89
C LEU A 37 -12.27 6.11 3.86
N ALA A 38 -13.10 6.04 4.91
CA ALA A 38 -14.30 6.85 5.08
C ALA A 38 -14.05 8.17 5.82
N ALA A 39 -12.78 8.53 6.07
CA ALA A 39 -12.43 9.76 6.79
C ALA A 39 -12.94 10.98 6.02
N ASP A 40 -13.64 11.87 6.73
CA ASP A 40 -14.15 13.13 6.15
C ASP A 40 -13.04 14.17 6.09
N LEU A 41 -12.59 14.48 4.89
CA LEU A 41 -11.56 15.50 4.64
C LEU A 41 -12.16 16.90 4.45
N GLY A 42 -13.46 17.06 4.70
CA GLY A 42 -14.22 18.30 4.56
C GLY A 42 -15.04 18.33 3.27
N ASP A 43 -14.40 18.10 2.12
CA ASP A 43 -15.03 18.16 0.80
C ASP A 43 -15.23 16.77 0.15
N ALA A 44 -14.61 15.71 0.70
CA ALA A 44 -14.69 14.34 0.19
C ALA A 44 -14.28 13.33 1.26
N ALA A 45 -14.61 12.05 1.04
CA ALA A 45 -14.02 10.96 1.82
C ALA A 45 -12.57 10.71 1.37
N ALA A 46 -11.75 10.13 2.23
CA ALA A 46 -10.36 9.82 1.90
C ALA A 46 -10.22 8.87 0.71
N GLU A 47 -11.11 7.88 0.55
CA GLU A 47 -11.12 6.95 -0.59
C GLU A 47 -11.44 7.61 -1.93
N ASP A 48 -12.06 8.79 -1.90
CA ASP A 48 -12.29 9.61 -3.09
C ASP A 48 -11.07 10.52 -3.38
N ALA A 49 -10.33 10.94 -2.34
CA ALA A 49 -9.22 11.88 -2.46
C ALA A 49 -7.85 11.23 -2.72
N PHE A 50 -7.65 9.98 -2.33
CA PHE A 50 -6.36 9.30 -2.39
C PHE A 50 -6.43 7.94 -3.11
N LEU A 51 -5.29 7.52 -3.67
CA LEU A 51 -5.10 6.16 -4.16
C LEU A 51 -4.49 5.29 -3.06
N PHE A 52 -5.15 4.19 -2.72
CA PHE A 52 -4.69 3.28 -1.69
C PHE A 52 -4.10 2.02 -2.30
N GLY A 53 -3.01 1.55 -1.72
CA GLY A 53 -2.43 0.24 -2.00
C GLY A 53 -2.22 -0.51 -0.70
N LEU A 54 -2.23 -1.83 -0.75
CA LEU A 54 -2.00 -2.68 0.42
C LEU A 54 -1.01 -3.78 0.09
N ALA A 55 -0.01 -3.93 0.95
CA ALA A 55 0.88 -5.07 0.94
C ALA A 55 1.00 -5.68 2.34
N VAL A 56 1.35 -6.96 2.36
CA VAL A 56 1.60 -7.75 3.55
C VAL A 56 2.97 -8.38 3.47
N PHE A 57 3.49 -8.78 4.63
CA PHE A 57 4.75 -9.47 4.79
C PHE A 57 4.67 -10.31 6.06
N GLY A 58 5.28 -11.49 6.10
CA GLY A 58 5.19 -12.38 7.25
C GLY A 58 6.34 -13.39 7.25
N HIS A 59 6.43 -14.22 6.24
CA HIS A 59 7.59 -15.07 5.98
C HIS A 59 8.30 -14.68 4.68
N SER A 60 9.50 -15.22 4.44
CA SER A 60 10.12 -15.10 3.12
C SER A 60 9.26 -15.80 2.07
N GLY A 61 8.86 -15.06 1.03
CA GLY A 61 7.92 -15.50 0.00
C GLY A 61 6.45 -15.27 0.35
N GLU A 62 6.14 -14.75 1.54
CA GLU A 62 4.79 -14.27 1.89
C GLU A 62 4.63 -12.76 1.65
N GLU A 63 5.72 -12.02 1.40
CA GLU A 63 5.62 -10.63 0.99
C GLU A 63 4.82 -10.52 -0.32
N LYS A 64 3.69 -9.81 -0.27
CA LYS A 64 2.75 -9.74 -1.38
C LYS A 64 2.03 -8.40 -1.42
N LEU A 65 1.94 -7.83 -2.62
CA LEU A 65 1.03 -6.75 -2.91
C LEU A 65 -0.37 -7.35 -3.06
N MET A 66 -1.28 -7.00 -2.15
CA MET A 66 -2.66 -7.48 -2.14
C MET A 66 -3.55 -6.66 -3.06
N PHE A 67 -3.30 -5.35 -3.11
CA PHE A 67 -4.00 -4.40 -3.95
C PHE A 67 -3.03 -3.31 -4.40
N GLN A 68 -3.02 -2.99 -5.69
CA GLN A 68 -2.22 -1.90 -6.24
C GLN A 68 -2.89 -0.56 -5.94
N TYR A 69 -2.15 0.55 -5.97
CA TYR A 69 -2.70 1.90 -5.85
C TYR A 69 -3.93 2.11 -6.75
N GLY A 70 -5.08 2.35 -6.13
CA GLY A 70 -6.34 2.62 -6.80
C GLY A 70 -7.33 3.38 -5.89
N PRO A 71 -8.34 4.04 -6.48
CA PRO A 71 -9.44 4.66 -5.76
C PRO A 71 -10.40 3.59 -5.21
N CYS A 72 -11.33 3.98 -4.34
CA CYS A 72 -12.44 3.13 -3.87
C CYS A 72 -12.01 1.76 -3.30
N ALA A 73 -10.84 1.72 -2.68
CA ALA A 73 -10.19 0.46 -2.32
C ALA A 73 -10.91 -0.32 -1.20
N ARG A 74 -11.93 0.25 -0.53
CA ARG A 74 -12.54 -0.33 0.67
C ARG A 74 -12.99 -1.77 0.46
N GLU A 75 -13.75 -2.05 -0.59
CA GLU A 75 -14.24 -3.42 -0.84
C GLU A 75 -13.10 -4.39 -1.15
N ASN A 76 -12.12 -3.94 -1.94
CA ASN A 76 -10.93 -4.74 -2.28
C ASN A 76 -10.15 -5.11 -1.02
N LEU A 77 -9.83 -4.11 -0.18
CA LEU A 77 -9.03 -4.32 1.03
C LEU A 77 -9.79 -5.16 2.06
N TYR A 78 -11.09 -4.89 2.26
CA TYR A 78 -11.92 -5.64 3.18
C TYR A 78 -12.07 -7.11 2.76
N TRP A 79 -12.22 -7.37 1.47
CA TRP A 79 -12.24 -8.74 0.92
C TRP A 79 -10.88 -9.42 1.04
N ALA A 80 -9.79 -8.72 0.71
CA ALA A 80 -8.45 -9.28 0.66
C ALA A 80 -7.96 -9.72 2.05
N LEU A 81 -8.33 -8.99 3.10
CA LEU A 81 -7.98 -9.26 4.49
C LEU A 81 -8.96 -10.22 5.20
N ASP A 82 -10.05 -10.66 4.56
CA ASP A 82 -11.03 -11.53 5.19
C ASP A 82 -10.52 -12.98 5.31
N PRO A 83 -10.41 -13.55 6.52
CA PRO A 83 -10.08 -14.96 6.71
C PRO A 83 -11.02 -15.92 5.95
N ALA A 84 -12.30 -15.57 5.81
CA ALA A 84 -13.27 -16.39 5.10
C ALA A 84 -12.94 -16.54 3.61
N ASN A 85 -12.37 -15.52 2.99
CA ASN A 85 -12.01 -15.57 1.57
C ASN A 85 -10.77 -16.43 1.29
N SER A 86 -10.01 -16.78 2.34
CA SER A 86 -8.86 -17.68 2.22
C SER A 86 -9.11 -19.07 2.83
N CYS A 87 -10.31 -19.34 3.35
CA CYS A 87 -10.64 -20.60 4.03
C CYS A 87 -11.41 -21.55 3.12
N GLU A 88 -10.73 -22.58 2.59
CA GLU A 88 -11.36 -23.60 1.74
C GLU A 88 -10.98 -25.03 2.14
N LEU A 89 -11.92 -25.96 1.92
CA LEU A 89 -11.66 -27.39 2.04
C LEU A 89 -10.64 -27.87 0.99
N PRO A 90 -9.74 -28.82 1.34
CA PRO A 90 -9.68 -29.55 2.60
C PRO A 90 -8.88 -28.84 3.70
N GLY A 91 -8.29 -27.68 3.41
CA GLY A 91 -7.33 -26.99 4.28
C GLY A 91 -7.93 -26.20 5.44
N CYS A 92 -9.19 -25.78 5.30
CA CYS A 92 -9.89 -24.95 6.26
C CYS A 92 -11.40 -25.19 6.21
N THR A 93 -12.03 -25.34 7.38
CA THR A 93 -13.49 -25.39 7.56
C THR A 93 -14.02 -24.25 8.42
N ASP A 94 -13.15 -23.66 9.23
CA ASP A 94 -13.44 -22.55 10.13
C ASP A 94 -12.20 -21.63 10.09
N PRO A 95 -12.32 -20.39 9.57
CA PRO A 95 -11.19 -19.47 9.49
C PRO A 95 -10.63 -19.08 10.86
N TRP A 96 -11.42 -19.23 11.93
CA TRP A 96 -11.01 -18.93 13.30
C TRP A 96 -10.95 -20.19 14.17
N GLY A 97 -10.94 -21.37 13.54
CA GLY A 97 -10.95 -22.67 14.23
C GLY A 97 -9.64 -23.02 14.95
N GLY A 98 -8.61 -22.17 14.80
CA GLY A 98 -7.28 -22.38 15.36
C GLY A 98 -6.42 -23.31 14.50
N PRO A 99 -5.12 -23.45 14.84
CA PRO A 99 -4.18 -24.21 14.04
C PRO A 99 -4.42 -25.74 14.09
N PRO A 100 -4.02 -26.48 13.04
CA PRO A 100 -3.47 -25.96 11.79
C PRO A 100 -4.58 -25.48 10.85
N ILE A 101 -4.37 -24.33 10.22
CA ILE A 101 -5.17 -23.84 9.10
C ILE A 101 -4.29 -23.81 7.86
N THR A 102 -4.75 -24.45 6.79
CA THR A 102 -4.14 -24.31 5.47
C THR A 102 -4.98 -23.34 4.65
N TRP A 103 -4.45 -22.14 4.44
CA TRP A 103 -5.09 -21.10 3.66
C TRP A 103 -4.99 -21.37 2.16
N THR A 104 -6.01 -20.97 1.43
CA THR A 104 -6.06 -20.98 -0.03
C THR A 104 -6.14 -19.54 -0.52
N PHE A 105 -5.05 -19.04 -1.12
CA PHE A 105 -5.00 -17.68 -1.65
C PHE A 105 -5.79 -17.57 -2.95
N LYS A 106 -6.60 -16.52 -3.04
CA LYS A 106 -7.49 -16.26 -4.17
C LYS A 106 -7.19 -14.92 -4.83
N ASP A 107 -7.67 -14.75 -6.05
CA ASP A 107 -7.64 -13.49 -6.77
C ASP A 107 -9.08 -13.04 -7.04
N GLY A 108 -9.49 -11.95 -6.38
CA GLY A 108 -10.83 -11.38 -6.44
C GLY A 108 -11.22 -10.87 -7.82
N SER A 109 -10.29 -10.71 -8.76
CA SER A 109 -10.60 -10.35 -10.16
C SER A 109 -11.08 -11.54 -11.00
N ILE A 110 -10.83 -12.77 -10.54
CA ILE A 110 -11.27 -14.01 -11.20
C ILE A 110 -12.33 -14.77 -10.39
N GLU A 111 -12.35 -14.60 -9.06
CA GLU A 111 -13.41 -15.12 -8.21
C GLU A 111 -14.72 -14.38 -8.51
N ASN A 112 -15.83 -15.12 -8.59
CA ASN A 112 -17.14 -14.52 -8.85
C ASN A 112 -18.21 -15.12 -7.93
N PRO A 113 -18.71 -14.35 -6.93
CA PRO A 113 -18.25 -13.01 -6.52
C PRO A 113 -16.82 -13.02 -5.92
N PRO A 114 -16.06 -11.90 -5.89
CA PRO A 114 -16.51 -10.51 -6.11
C PRO A 114 -16.29 -9.92 -7.51
N ALA A 115 -15.49 -10.54 -8.38
CA ALA A 115 -15.22 -10.10 -9.76
C ALA A 115 -14.70 -8.65 -9.87
N PHE A 116 -13.75 -8.27 -9.01
CA PHE A 116 -13.16 -6.95 -9.01
C PHE A 116 -12.50 -6.60 -10.35
N SER A 117 -12.60 -5.33 -10.75
CA SER A 117 -11.96 -4.79 -11.96
C SER A 117 -10.43 -4.77 -11.86
N GLN A 118 -9.91 -4.60 -10.64
CA GLN A 118 -8.49 -4.63 -10.32
C GLN A 118 -8.13 -5.93 -9.62
N GLN A 119 -6.94 -6.46 -9.93
CA GLN A 119 -6.41 -7.63 -9.23
C GLN A 119 -6.34 -7.35 -7.72
N THR A 120 -6.98 -8.24 -6.96
CA THR A 120 -7.06 -8.15 -5.50
C THR A 120 -6.77 -9.53 -4.94
N LEU A 121 -5.68 -9.69 -4.21
CA LEU A 121 -5.25 -11.00 -3.73
C LEU A 121 -5.62 -11.19 -2.27
N SER A 122 -6.33 -12.28 -1.94
CA SER A 122 -6.57 -12.62 -0.55
C SER A 122 -5.28 -13.08 0.13
N HIS A 123 -5.14 -12.80 1.42
CA HIS A 123 -4.01 -13.27 2.21
C HIS A 123 -4.39 -13.51 3.66
N MET A 124 -3.69 -14.47 4.28
CA MET A 124 -3.75 -14.79 5.70
C MET A 124 -2.36 -15.24 6.17
N PRO A 125 -1.90 -14.78 7.35
CA PRO A 125 -0.70 -15.31 8.00
C PRO A 125 -0.76 -16.83 8.18
N SER A 126 0.36 -17.51 8.06
CA SER A 126 0.46 -18.94 8.32
C SER A 126 0.00 -19.29 9.74
N CYS A 127 -0.70 -20.41 9.89
CA CYS A 127 -1.21 -20.89 11.18
C CYS A 127 -1.02 -22.41 11.30
N THR A 128 0.22 -22.88 11.51
CA THR A 128 0.56 -24.32 11.52
C THR A 128 0.79 -24.93 12.92
N GLY A 129 0.49 -24.19 13.99
CA GLY A 129 0.75 -24.59 15.39
C GLY A 129 -0.24 -25.61 16.00
N ASN A 130 -0.49 -25.49 17.31
CA ASN A 130 -1.47 -26.35 18.02
C ASN A 130 -2.36 -25.53 18.97
N ILE A 131 -1.75 -24.76 19.87
CA ILE A 131 -2.50 -23.89 20.79
C ILE A 131 -2.57 -22.44 20.27
N PHE A 132 -1.59 -22.03 19.48
CA PHE A 132 -1.47 -20.71 18.88
C PHE A 132 -0.95 -20.86 17.44
N CYS A 133 -1.30 -19.90 16.57
CA CYS A 133 -0.81 -19.84 15.20
C CYS A 133 0.69 -19.53 15.17
N ALA A 134 1.41 -20.21 14.30
CA ALA A 134 2.84 -20.03 14.03
C ALA A 134 3.11 -20.30 12.54
N GLY A 135 4.27 -19.88 12.06
CA GLY A 135 4.74 -20.14 10.69
C GLY A 135 5.24 -18.88 9.98
N SER A 136 4.50 -17.78 10.14
CA SER A 136 4.85 -16.46 9.61
C SER A 136 5.59 -15.66 10.67
N GLY A 137 6.75 -15.13 10.30
CA GLY A 137 7.55 -14.25 11.14
C GLY A 137 7.24 -12.77 10.89
N THR A 138 8.20 -11.90 11.19
CA THR A 138 8.09 -10.45 10.97
C THR A 138 9.29 -9.99 10.13
N TYR A 139 9.36 -10.42 8.87
CA TYR A 139 10.42 -10.02 7.92
C TYR A 139 10.18 -8.60 7.38
N THR A 140 10.19 -7.59 8.26
CA THR A 140 9.88 -6.19 7.94
C THR A 140 10.70 -5.65 6.77
N ASN A 141 11.97 -6.02 6.66
CA ASN A 141 12.83 -5.58 5.56
C ASN A 141 12.34 -6.05 4.18
N LEU A 142 11.73 -7.24 4.09
CA LEU A 142 11.19 -7.75 2.82
C LEU A 142 9.91 -7.00 2.42
N GLY A 143 9.04 -6.70 3.39
CA GLY A 143 7.87 -5.86 3.15
C GLY A 143 8.23 -4.44 2.68
N LEU A 144 9.22 -3.82 3.33
CA LEU A 144 9.72 -2.50 2.94
C LEU A 144 10.35 -2.52 1.55
N GLN A 145 11.16 -3.55 1.25
CA GLN A 145 11.77 -3.73 -0.07
C GLN A 145 10.69 -3.90 -1.15
N LEU A 146 9.63 -4.68 -0.88
CA LEU A 146 8.50 -4.88 -1.77
C LEU A 146 7.82 -3.55 -2.09
N ILE A 147 7.46 -2.76 -1.07
CA ILE A 147 6.78 -1.47 -1.27
C ILE A 147 7.66 -0.47 -2.00
N LYS A 148 8.95 -0.36 -1.63
CA LYS A 148 9.92 0.49 -2.34
C LYS A 148 9.98 0.15 -3.82
N ASN A 149 10.09 -1.15 -4.15
CA ASN A 149 10.17 -1.60 -5.54
C ASN A 149 8.84 -1.39 -6.28
N ASN A 150 7.70 -1.64 -5.61
CA ASN A 150 6.37 -1.40 -6.17
C ASN A 150 6.17 0.08 -6.51
N GLN A 151 6.53 0.99 -5.61
CA GLN A 151 6.42 2.43 -5.82
C GLN A 151 7.23 2.87 -7.05
N ILE A 152 8.48 2.42 -7.18
CA ILE A 152 9.33 2.77 -8.35
C ILE A 152 8.69 2.27 -9.65
N GLN A 153 8.20 1.03 -9.66
CA GLN A 153 7.58 0.44 -10.85
C GLN A 153 6.26 1.14 -11.20
N TYR A 154 5.41 1.38 -10.21
CA TYR A 154 4.15 2.07 -10.37
C TYR A 154 4.37 3.48 -10.91
N HIS A 155 5.27 4.25 -10.30
CA HIS A 155 5.56 5.62 -10.73
C HIS A 155 6.04 5.67 -12.19
N GLN A 156 6.89 4.74 -12.60
CA GLN A 156 7.35 4.64 -13.99
C GLN A 156 6.20 4.28 -14.95
N ALA A 157 5.33 3.34 -14.58
CA ALA A 157 4.17 2.97 -15.37
C ALA A 157 3.14 4.12 -15.47
N ALA A 158 2.96 4.86 -14.38
CA ALA A 158 2.04 5.97 -14.25
C ALA A 158 2.45 7.23 -15.06
N GLN A 159 3.68 7.27 -15.58
CA GLN A 159 4.14 8.32 -16.50
C GLN A 159 3.84 8.02 -17.98
N LEU A 160 3.27 6.85 -18.30
CA LEU A 160 2.96 6.49 -19.68
C LEU A 160 1.73 7.26 -20.21
N PRO A 161 1.66 7.58 -21.53
CA PRO A 161 0.61 8.43 -22.10
C PRO A 161 -0.86 7.99 -21.96
N ASN A 162 -1.14 6.84 -21.36
CA ASN A 162 -2.50 6.35 -21.09
C ASN A 162 -2.55 5.61 -19.73
N ALA A 163 -1.71 6.01 -18.78
CA ALA A 163 -1.81 5.47 -17.42
C ALA A 163 -3.20 5.75 -16.86
N LEU A 164 -3.86 4.72 -16.32
CA LEU A 164 -5.20 4.83 -15.73
C LEU A 164 -5.20 5.89 -14.61
N TYR A 165 -4.17 5.85 -13.78
CA TYR A 165 -3.92 6.82 -12.72
C TYR A 165 -2.55 7.47 -12.97
N PRO A 166 -2.49 8.64 -13.63
CA PRO A 166 -1.24 9.25 -14.02
C PRO A 166 -0.48 9.81 -12.82
N ALA A 167 0.85 9.71 -12.86
CA ALA A 167 1.76 10.29 -11.87
C ALA A 167 2.83 11.16 -12.52
N ASN A 168 3.33 12.13 -11.78
CA ASN A 168 4.39 13.03 -12.20
C ASN A 168 5.34 13.33 -11.01
N ASN A 169 6.37 14.15 -11.23
CA ASN A 169 7.36 14.45 -10.20
C ASN A 169 6.79 15.16 -8.95
N GLY A 170 5.58 15.70 -9.01
CA GLY A 170 4.86 16.28 -7.87
C GLY A 170 3.90 15.31 -7.17
N THR A 171 3.74 14.07 -7.66
CA THR A 171 2.92 13.05 -7.00
C THR A 171 3.55 12.67 -5.67
N GLN A 172 2.81 12.88 -4.58
CA GLN A 172 3.24 12.52 -3.25
C GLN A 172 2.98 11.03 -2.99
N TYR A 173 3.91 10.38 -2.30
CA TYR A 173 3.76 9.02 -1.82
C TYR A 173 4.05 9.02 -0.32
N ILE A 174 3.23 8.29 0.42
CA ILE A 174 3.46 8.00 1.83
C ILE A 174 3.34 6.50 2.06
N ASN A 175 3.96 6.02 3.13
CA ASN A 175 3.77 4.67 3.62
C ASN A 175 3.20 4.71 5.04
N ILE A 176 2.38 3.72 5.38
CA ILE A 176 1.96 3.45 6.75
C ILE A 176 2.36 2.00 7.04
N LEU A 177 3.21 1.80 8.04
CA LEU A 177 3.65 0.49 8.50
C LEU A 177 2.99 0.17 9.84
N ILE A 178 2.06 -0.78 9.81
CA ILE A 178 1.42 -1.36 11.01
C ILE A 178 2.20 -2.61 11.41
N THR A 179 2.80 -2.62 12.60
CA THR A 179 3.66 -3.71 13.09
C THR A 179 3.79 -3.69 14.62
N ASP A 180 4.13 -4.82 15.23
CA ASP A 180 4.41 -4.94 16.67
C ASP A 180 5.88 -4.60 17.03
N GLY A 181 6.72 -4.28 16.04
CA GLY A 181 8.15 -3.97 16.24
C GLY A 181 9.04 -5.19 16.55
N GLN A 182 8.51 -6.42 16.49
CA GLN A 182 9.22 -7.63 16.88
C GLN A 182 9.91 -8.36 15.71
N TYR A 183 10.60 -7.61 14.84
CA TYR A 183 11.29 -8.18 13.67
C TYR A 183 12.59 -8.93 13.96
N ILE A 184 13.13 -8.85 15.18
CA ILE A 184 14.41 -9.51 15.53
C ILE A 184 14.24 -11.03 15.57
N GLY A 185 15.13 -11.71 14.86
CA GLY A 185 15.03 -13.15 14.55
C GLY A 185 14.66 -13.41 13.09
N TYR A 186 14.09 -12.41 12.42
CA TYR A 186 13.70 -12.44 11.01
C TYR A 186 14.47 -11.40 10.17
N ALA A 187 14.69 -10.22 10.74
CA ALA A 187 15.48 -9.13 10.16
C ALA A 187 16.46 -8.54 11.19
N THR A 188 17.38 -7.71 10.70
CA THR A 188 18.29 -6.89 11.51
C THR A 188 17.94 -5.41 11.40
N ASP A 189 18.31 -4.63 12.41
CA ASP A 189 18.15 -3.16 12.40
C ASP A 189 18.76 -2.55 11.13
N ALA A 190 19.97 -2.95 10.75
CA ALA A 190 20.64 -2.44 9.56
C ALA A 190 19.83 -2.71 8.27
N GLN A 191 19.17 -3.86 8.15
CA GLN A 191 18.33 -4.16 6.98
C GLN A 191 17.05 -3.32 6.97
N VAL A 192 16.40 -3.13 8.13
CA VAL A 192 15.18 -2.32 8.24
C VAL A 192 15.50 -0.84 8.00
N GLN A 193 16.54 -0.33 8.66
CA GLN A 193 17.05 1.03 8.51
C GLN A 193 17.39 1.36 7.05
N THR A 194 18.13 0.47 6.38
CA THR A 194 18.54 0.70 4.98
C THR A 194 17.33 0.93 4.07
N GLU A 195 16.24 0.18 4.27
CA GLU A 195 15.05 0.29 3.43
C GLU A 195 14.23 1.54 3.76
N LEU A 196 14.06 1.87 5.05
CA LEU A 196 13.34 3.07 5.50
C LEU A 196 14.06 4.36 5.09
N GLU A 197 15.36 4.47 5.35
CA GLU A 197 16.15 5.64 4.96
C GLU A 197 16.20 5.80 3.43
N ALA A 198 16.19 4.71 2.66
CA ALA A 198 16.14 4.80 1.20
C ALA A 198 14.83 5.44 0.70
N MET A 199 13.70 5.13 1.32
CA MET A 199 12.40 5.74 0.99
C MET A 199 12.32 7.18 1.49
N ALA A 200 12.79 7.46 2.72
CA ALA A 200 12.84 8.81 3.25
C ALA A 200 13.71 9.74 2.38
N ASN A 201 14.87 9.26 1.91
CA ASN A 201 15.74 9.99 0.98
C ASN A 201 15.09 10.22 -0.41
N ALA A 202 14.09 9.41 -0.78
CA ALA A 202 13.28 9.59 -1.98
C ALA A 202 12.09 10.54 -1.75
N GLY A 203 11.96 11.12 -0.56
CA GLY A 203 10.84 12.01 -0.18
C GLY A 203 9.57 11.26 0.24
N ILE A 204 9.66 9.96 0.52
CA ILE A 204 8.52 9.13 0.93
C ILE A 204 8.60 8.90 2.43
N VAL A 205 7.73 9.57 3.19
CA VAL A 205 7.64 9.40 4.64
C VAL A 205 6.95 8.07 4.96
N THR A 206 7.54 7.31 5.88
CA THR A 206 6.92 6.10 6.43
C THR A 206 6.46 6.36 7.86
N TRP A 207 5.15 6.39 8.06
CA TRP A 207 4.52 6.43 9.38
C TRP A 207 4.53 5.05 10.01
N ILE A 208 4.90 4.98 11.29
CA ILE A 208 4.94 3.72 12.04
C ILE A 208 3.77 3.72 13.02
N ILE A 209 2.94 2.68 12.96
CA ILE A 209 1.92 2.41 13.97
C ILE A 209 2.29 1.10 14.67
N GLY A 210 2.56 1.21 15.97
CA GLY A 210 2.71 0.09 16.87
C GLY A 210 1.36 -0.57 17.09
N PHE A 211 1.23 -1.84 16.71
CA PHE A 211 -0.02 -2.57 16.87
C PHE A 211 0.21 -4.09 16.98
N GLY A 212 -0.50 -4.71 17.92
CA GLY A 212 -0.49 -6.17 18.10
C GLY A 212 0.05 -6.62 19.46
N ASP A 213 0.06 -7.93 19.68
CA ASP A 213 0.52 -8.51 20.94
C ASP A 213 2.03 -8.26 21.16
N GLY A 214 2.40 -7.69 22.31
CA GLY A 214 3.80 -7.46 22.69
C GLY A 214 4.42 -6.14 22.19
N VAL A 215 3.59 -5.28 21.59
CA VAL A 215 3.95 -3.91 21.17
C VAL A 215 4.48 -3.05 22.33
N ASP A 216 3.98 -3.26 23.56
CA ASP A 216 4.37 -2.52 24.76
C ASP A 216 5.69 -2.96 25.40
N THR A 217 6.38 -3.94 24.84
CA THR A 217 7.65 -4.37 25.42
C THR A 217 8.70 -3.27 25.24
N PRO A 218 9.60 -3.03 26.21
CA PRO A 218 10.64 -2.00 26.07
C PRO A 218 11.49 -2.17 24.80
N GLN A 219 11.67 -3.42 24.34
CA GLN A 219 12.39 -3.72 23.11
C GLN A 219 11.59 -3.41 21.86
N ALA A 220 10.27 -3.63 21.85
CA ALA A 220 9.40 -3.26 20.73
C ALA A 220 9.32 -1.74 20.61
N ILE A 221 9.08 -1.03 21.73
CA ILE A 221 9.04 0.44 21.78
C ILE A 221 10.32 1.05 21.19
N ALA A 222 11.49 0.64 21.69
CA ALA A 222 12.77 1.17 21.19
C ALA A 222 12.97 0.93 19.68
N ARG A 223 12.44 -0.17 19.13
CA ARG A 223 12.53 -0.46 17.70
C ARG A 223 11.52 0.35 16.88
N MET A 224 10.32 0.57 17.40
CA MET A 224 9.32 1.43 16.74
C MET A 224 9.80 2.88 16.70
N GLU A 225 10.41 3.38 17.78
CA GLU A 225 11.09 4.69 17.82
C GLU A 225 12.17 4.78 16.73
N ASN A 226 13.04 3.77 16.64
CA ASN A 226 14.07 3.73 15.59
C ASN A 226 13.46 3.69 14.17
N MET A 227 12.43 2.86 13.94
CA MET A 227 11.77 2.80 12.63
C MET A 227 11.10 4.12 12.26
N ALA A 228 10.52 4.83 13.22
CA ALA A 228 9.90 6.14 12.98
C ALA A 228 10.96 7.19 12.66
N ASP A 229 12.07 7.21 13.39
CA ASP A 229 13.23 8.07 13.12
C ASP A 229 13.78 7.83 11.70
N TRP A 230 14.06 6.57 11.33
CA TRP A 230 14.59 6.22 10.01
C TRP A 230 13.60 6.50 8.87
N GLY A 231 12.31 6.21 9.09
CA GLY A 231 11.25 6.34 8.08
C GLY A 231 10.79 7.78 7.84
N SER A 232 11.05 8.69 8.78
CA SER A 232 10.64 10.09 8.70
C SER A 232 11.81 11.08 8.68
N SER A 233 13.07 10.59 8.69
CA SER A 233 14.27 11.42 8.87
C SER A 233 14.26 12.21 10.20
N GLY A 234 13.77 11.59 11.26
CA GLY A 234 13.70 12.15 12.62
C GLY A 234 12.64 13.23 12.82
N VAL A 235 11.58 13.22 12.01
CA VAL A 235 10.49 14.21 12.09
C VAL A 235 9.31 13.69 12.90
N ASN A 236 8.99 12.40 12.76
CA ASN A 236 7.82 11.78 13.35
C ASN A 236 8.24 10.75 14.40
N ASP A 237 7.48 10.70 15.50
CA ASP A 237 7.46 9.57 16.41
C ASP A 237 6.53 8.47 15.87
N TYR A 238 6.59 7.27 16.45
CA TYR A 238 5.61 6.23 16.17
C TYR A 238 4.28 6.54 16.87
N LEU A 239 3.18 6.07 16.29
CA LEU A 239 1.85 6.10 16.92
C LEU A 239 1.61 4.76 17.62
N ASP A 240 1.12 4.79 18.85
CA ASP A 240 0.79 3.58 19.61
C ASP A 240 -0.71 3.26 19.48
N ALA A 241 -1.03 1.99 19.24
CA ALA A 241 -2.39 1.49 19.15
C ALA A 241 -2.53 0.10 19.78
N ASN A 242 -3.32 0.02 20.86
CA ASN A 242 -3.48 -1.20 21.64
C ASN A 242 -4.75 -2.00 21.30
N ASN A 243 -5.62 -1.44 20.45
CA ASN A 243 -6.87 -2.05 20.01
C ASN A 243 -7.35 -1.41 18.70
N GLN A 244 -8.38 -2.01 18.10
CA GLN A 244 -9.00 -1.53 16.85
C GLN A 244 -9.29 -0.01 16.86
N ALA A 245 -9.93 0.52 17.90
CA ALA A 245 -10.33 1.92 17.93
C ALA A 245 -9.12 2.87 18.00
N GLU A 246 -8.06 2.48 18.71
CA GLU A 246 -6.81 3.24 18.72
C GLU A 246 -6.07 3.16 17.37
N LEU A 247 -6.13 2.02 16.68
CA LEU A 247 -5.59 1.88 15.34
C LEU A 247 -6.36 2.74 14.33
N GLU A 248 -7.69 2.78 14.41
CA GLU A 248 -8.55 3.68 13.63
C GLU A 248 -8.15 5.15 13.87
N MET A 249 -8.02 5.57 15.12
CA MET A 249 -7.59 6.94 15.45
C MET A 249 -6.19 7.27 14.92
N ALA A 250 -5.23 6.34 15.02
CA ALA A 250 -3.88 6.55 14.52
C ALA A 250 -3.86 6.68 12.98
N LEU A 251 -4.64 5.87 12.27
CA LEU A 251 -4.78 5.96 10.82
C LEU A 251 -5.48 7.26 10.40
N LEU A 252 -6.55 7.65 11.10
CA LEU A 252 -7.25 8.92 10.86
C LEU A 252 -6.33 10.12 11.07
N GLN A 253 -5.55 10.14 12.16
CA GLN A 253 -4.58 11.21 12.43
C GLN A 253 -3.58 11.38 11.28
N ILE A 254 -3.13 10.30 10.65
CA ILE A 254 -2.22 10.37 9.51
C ILE A 254 -2.97 10.95 8.30
N ILE A 255 -4.13 10.38 7.94
CA ILE A 255 -4.86 10.73 6.72
C ILE A 255 -5.38 12.17 6.74
N GLU A 256 -5.94 12.63 7.87
CA GLU A 256 -6.41 14.01 8.04
C GLU A 256 -5.26 15.04 8.01
N GLY A 257 -4.04 14.58 8.33
CA GLY A 257 -2.84 15.41 8.28
C GLY A 257 -2.21 15.53 6.89
N LEU A 258 -2.72 14.82 5.88
CA LEU A 258 -2.18 14.87 4.52
C LEU A 258 -2.76 16.04 3.73
N ASP A 259 -1.87 16.72 3.02
CA ASP A 259 -2.27 17.69 2.00
C ASP A 259 -3.02 16.95 0.88
N HIS A 260 -4.25 17.39 0.62
CA HIS A 260 -5.03 16.94 -0.52
C HIS A 260 -5.51 18.16 -1.32
N ASP A 261 -5.74 17.94 -2.62
CA ASP A 261 -6.34 18.95 -3.49
C ASP A 261 -7.85 18.65 -3.61
N PRO A 262 -8.73 19.48 -3.03
CA PRO A 262 -10.18 19.29 -3.12
C PRO A 262 -10.69 19.29 -4.57
N CYS A 263 -9.93 19.85 -5.52
CA CYS A 263 -10.30 19.84 -6.93
C CYS A 263 -9.90 18.52 -7.64
N CYS A 264 -9.14 17.63 -6.99
CA CYS A 264 -8.64 16.37 -7.53
C CYS A 264 -9.35 15.12 -6.95
N VAL A 265 -10.54 15.26 -6.37
CA VAL A 265 -11.35 14.13 -5.89
C VAL A 265 -11.61 13.18 -7.08
N THR A 266 -11.05 11.97 -6.98
CA THR A 266 -10.81 11.03 -8.08
C THR A 266 -11.94 10.04 -8.32
N GLY A 267 -12.88 9.87 -7.38
CA GLY A 267 -13.98 8.91 -7.47
C GLY A 267 -15.22 9.37 -6.72
N ASP A 268 -16.37 8.82 -7.11
CA ASP A 268 -17.56 8.76 -6.26
C ASP A 268 -17.69 7.31 -5.81
N CYS A 269 -17.05 6.96 -4.69
CA CYS A 269 -17.03 5.59 -4.17
C CYS A 269 -18.38 5.18 -3.52
N TYR A 270 -19.44 5.98 -3.68
CA TYR A 270 -20.76 5.75 -3.09
C TYR A 270 -21.64 4.75 -3.86
N GLU A 271 -21.33 4.46 -5.14
CA GLU A 271 -22.04 3.42 -5.89
C GLU A 271 -21.43 2.03 -5.58
N SER A 272 -22.08 1.26 -4.69
CA SER A 272 -21.77 -0.15 -4.45
C SER A 272 -22.88 -1.08 -4.98
N PRO A 273 -22.56 -2.18 -5.72
CA PRO A 273 -21.22 -2.51 -6.19
C PRO A 273 -20.78 -1.48 -7.22
N GLU A 274 -19.47 -1.20 -7.26
CA GLU A 274 -18.89 -0.33 -8.29
C GLU A 274 -19.46 -0.72 -9.66
N PRO A 275 -19.81 0.23 -10.53
CA PRO A 275 -20.18 -0.13 -11.88
C PRO A 275 -19.02 -0.92 -12.47
N VAL A 276 -19.28 -2.20 -12.74
CA VAL A 276 -18.41 -3.02 -13.58
C VAL A 276 -18.03 -2.12 -14.75
N ALA A 277 -16.73 -1.97 -15.02
CA ALA A 277 -16.24 -1.34 -16.24
C ALA A 277 -16.62 -2.24 -17.44
N ALA A 278 -17.91 -2.41 -17.65
CA ALA A 278 -18.56 -3.11 -18.73
C ALA A 278 -19.17 -2.02 -19.58
N ASP A 279 -18.38 -1.57 -20.56
CA ASP A 279 -18.85 -0.93 -21.77
C ASP A 279 -20.00 0.08 -21.52
N GLU A 280 -19.69 1.29 -21.05
CA GLU A 280 -20.50 2.41 -21.53
C GLU A 280 -20.03 2.66 -22.98
N PRO A 281 -20.81 2.27 -24.01
CA PRO A 281 -20.48 2.67 -25.36
C PRO A 281 -20.51 4.19 -25.40
N ASP A 282 -19.37 4.80 -25.71
CA ASP A 282 -19.25 6.23 -26.00
C ASP A 282 -20.49 6.70 -26.77
N PRO A 283 -21.18 7.77 -26.33
CA PRO A 283 -22.33 8.28 -27.06
C PRO A 283 -21.84 8.66 -28.46
N LEU A 284 -22.21 7.84 -29.45
CA LEU A 284 -21.90 8.10 -30.84
C LEU A 284 -22.36 9.53 -31.17
N PRO A 285 -21.52 10.32 -31.86
CA PRO A 285 -21.90 11.67 -32.24
C PRO A 285 -23.21 11.62 -33.04
N PRO A 286 -24.12 12.59 -32.84
CA PRO A 286 -25.42 12.59 -33.49
C PRO A 286 -25.23 12.44 -35.00
N VAL A 287 -25.84 11.40 -35.56
CA VAL A 287 -25.83 11.14 -37.00
C VAL A 287 -26.66 12.24 -37.64
N ASP A 288 -25.98 13.24 -38.21
CA ASP A 288 -26.60 14.24 -39.08
C ASP A 288 -27.19 13.52 -40.30
N THR A 289 -28.50 13.29 -40.25
CA THR A 289 -29.26 12.74 -41.36
C THR A 289 -29.48 13.82 -42.42
N THR A 290 -28.43 14.07 -43.20
CA THR A 290 -28.53 14.79 -44.47
C THR A 290 -27.97 13.95 -45.60
N GLY A 291 -28.89 13.29 -46.32
CA GLY A 291 -28.89 13.05 -47.76
C GLY A 291 -27.68 12.37 -48.43
N GLY A 292 -27.89 11.17 -48.96
CA GLY A 292 -26.94 10.57 -49.91
C GLY A 292 -27.31 9.17 -50.38
N ASP A 293 -28.16 9.09 -51.39
CA ASP A 293 -28.48 7.93 -52.22
C ASP A 293 -27.24 7.29 -52.87
N SER A 294 -27.03 5.98 -52.73
CA SER A 294 -26.95 5.02 -53.86
C SER A 294 -26.50 3.61 -53.42
N THR A 295 -27.34 2.63 -53.72
CA THR A 295 -27.07 1.27 -54.26
C THR A 295 -25.74 0.56 -53.95
N THR A 296 -25.79 -0.70 -53.50
CA THR A 296 -25.57 -1.92 -54.32
C THR A 296 -25.76 -3.21 -53.49
N ASP A 297 -26.46 -4.17 -54.09
CA ASP A 297 -26.61 -5.59 -53.71
C ASP A 297 -25.29 -6.30 -53.35
N SER A 298 -25.34 -7.23 -52.40
CA SER A 298 -24.96 -8.63 -52.69
C SER A 298 -25.45 -9.58 -51.59
N THR A 299 -26.36 -10.45 -51.98
CA THR A 299 -26.77 -11.71 -51.34
C THR A 299 -25.58 -12.67 -51.15
N THR A 300 -25.55 -13.48 -50.08
CA THR A 300 -25.32 -14.94 -50.16
C THR A 300 -25.83 -15.65 -48.88
N ASP A 301 -26.64 -16.68 -49.11
CA ASP A 301 -27.16 -17.71 -48.21
C ASP A 301 -26.08 -18.56 -47.49
N GLY A 302 -26.47 -19.10 -46.33
CA GLY A 302 -26.53 -20.57 -46.20
C GLY A 302 -25.48 -21.27 -45.32
N GLY A 303 -25.97 -21.89 -44.23
CA GLY A 303 -25.79 -23.35 -44.07
C GLY A 303 -24.87 -23.88 -42.97
N THR A 304 -25.50 -24.32 -41.87
CA THR A 304 -25.37 -25.63 -41.18
C THR A 304 -24.03 -26.14 -40.61
N SER A 305 -24.07 -26.37 -39.28
CA SER A 305 -23.82 -27.64 -38.53
C SER A 305 -22.52 -28.45 -38.74
N SER A 306 -21.81 -28.72 -37.64
CA SER A 306 -21.27 -30.06 -37.34
C SER A 306 -20.86 -30.20 -35.86
N ASP A 307 -21.49 -31.17 -35.21
CA ASP A 307 -21.04 -31.88 -34.02
C ASP A 307 -19.69 -32.58 -34.26
N GLY A 308 -18.95 -32.87 -33.19
CA GLY A 308 -17.68 -33.60 -33.28
C GLY A 308 -17.08 -34.01 -31.93
N THR A 309 -17.64 -35.06 -31.34
CA THR A 309 -17.11 -35.82 -30.19
C THR A 309 -15.95 -36.75 -30.59
N THR A 310 -14.92 -36.85 -29.75
CA THR A 310 -13.99 -38.01 -29.60
C THR A 310 -13.38 -37.90 -28.20
N ASP A 311 -13.74 -38.70 -27.21
CA ASP A 311 -13.47 -40.14 -26.95
C ASP A 311 -12.04 -40.44 -26.44
N ALA A 312 -12.02 -41.36 -25.48
CA ALA A 312 -11.06 -41.60 -24.42
C ALA A 312 -9.76 -42.32 -24.83
N GLY A 313 -8.75 -42.22 -23.97
CA GLY A 313 -7.52 -43.01 -24.02
C GLY A 313 -6.89 -43.17 -22.63
N THR A 314 -7.07 -44.35 -22.05
CA THR A 314 -6.55 -44.86 -20.78
C THR A 314 -5.05 -45.22 -20.79
N GLY A 315 -4.39 -44.98 -19.65
CA GLY A 315 -3.46 -45.91 -18.99
C GLY A 315 -1.97 -45.88 -19.36
N SER A 316 -1.08 -45.66 -18.38
CA SER A 316 -0.38 -46.74 -17.67
C SER A 316 0.72 -46.23 -16.73
N ASP A 317 0.92 -47.02 -15.67
CA ASP A 317 1.88 -47.00 -14.57
C ASP A 317 3.33 -46.59 -14.85
N GLY A 318 3.96 -46.06 -13.79
CA GLY A 318 5.41 -45.94 -13.64
C GLY A 318 5.83 -45.70 -12.20
N THR A 319 5.73 -46.72 -11.34
CA THR A 319 6.38 -46.78 -10.03
C THR A 319 7.91 -46.84 -10.17
N THR A 320 8.66 -46.06 -9.40
CA THR A 320 9.93 -46.56 -8.83
C THR A 320 10.25 -45.86 -7.52
N ASP A 321 10.68 -46.69 -6.60
CA ASP A 321 10.85 -46.48 -5.19
C ASP A 321 12.34 -46.27 -4.87
N SER A 322 12.61 -45.97 -3.60
CA SER A 322 13.84 -46.28 -2.85
C SER A 322 14.94 -45.21 -2.65
N THR A 323 14.96 -44.74 -1.40
CA THR A 323 16.02 -44.94 -0.38
C THR A 323 17.13 -43.89 -0.15
N SER A 324 17.15 -43.48 1.13
CA SER A 324 18.25 -43.56 2.11
C SER A 324 19.06 -42.31 2.48
N SER A 325 18.82 -41.90 3.74
CA SER A 325 19.77 -41.90 4.86
C SER A 325 21.06 -41.07 4.78
N GLY A 326 21.21 -40.16 5.75
CA GLY A 326 22.51 -39.59 6.13
C GLY A 326 22.38 -38.59 7.27
N SER A 327 22.48 -39.08 8.50
CA SER A 327 22.70 -38.32 9.73
C SER A 327 24.07 -37.65 9.72
N ASP A 328 24.24 -36.51 10.41
CA ASP A 328 25.36 -36.32 11.34
C ASP A 328 25.22 -35.07 12.22
N THR A 329 25.46 -35.31 13.50
CA THR A 329 25.58 -34.42 14.67
C THR A 329 26.97 -33.79 14.79
N SER A 330 27.06 -32.56 15.31
CA SER A 330 28.18 -31.98 16.13
C SER A 330 27.73 -30.57 16.59
N SER A 331 27.45 -30.27 17.85
CA SER A 331 28.32 -30.05 19.03
C SER A 331 29.29 -28.84 18.95
N SER A 332 29.01 -27.89 19.85
CA SER A 332 29.88 -27.14 20.77
C SER A 332 30.56 -25.81 20.40
N ASP A 333 30.61 -24.99 21.47
CA ASP A 333 31.47 -23.84 21.78
C ASP A 333 30.96 -22.46 21.29
N GLY A 334 30.66 -21.46 22.13
CA GLY A 334 31.10 -21.19 23.49
C GLY A 334 32.05 -19.99 23.49
N VAL A 335 31.53 -18.76 23.40
CA VAL A 335 32.31 -17.54 23.69
C VAL A 335 31.44 -16.55 24.45
N THR A 336 31.66 -16.52 25.77
CA THR A 336 31.43 -15.38 26.65
C THR A 336 32.47 -14.31 26.36
N GLU A 337 32.05 -13.08 26.03
CA GLU A 337 32.83 -11.89 26.35
C GLU A 337 31.98 -10.91 27.16
N SER A 338 32.44 -10.71 28.38
CA SER A 338 32.08 -9.64 29.28
C SER A 338 32.77 -8.37 28.78
N ASP A 339 32.03 -7.28 28.64
CA ASP A 339 32.67 -5.97 28.83
C ASP A 339 31.84 -5.09 29.73
N ALA A 340 32.55 -4.56 30.72
CA ALA A 340 32.05 -3.78 31.82
C ALA A 340 32.86 -2.50 31.83
N GLY A 341 32.19 -1.35 31.72
CA GLY A 341 32.83 -0.10 32.11
C GLY A 341 32.26 1.13 31.44
N THR A 342 31.41 1.86 32.16
CA THR A 342 31.50 3.30 32.49
C THR A 342 30.14 3.70 33.10
N GLY A 343 30.01 4.45 34.18
CA GLY A 343 30.96 5.35 34.84
C GLY A 343 30.37 6.75 34.93
N THR A 344 29.52 6.98 35.94
CA THR A 344 29.32 8.26 36.69
C THR A 344 28.77 9.53 36.01
N ALA A 345 27.57 9.89 36.47
CA ALA A 345 27.24 11.09 37.27
C ALA A 345 26.98 12.48 36.63
N THR A 346 25.88 13.05 37.15
CA THR A 346 25.61 14.45 37.59
C THR A 346 25.01 15.49 36.64
N ALA A 347 23.80 15.93 37.07
CA ALA A 347 23.34 17.30 37.32
C ALA A 347 22.77 18.16 36.17
N ALA A 348 21.45 18.39 36.29
CA ALA A 348 20.71 19.65 36.29
C ALA A 348 21.21 20.83 35.44
N ASP A 349 20.30 21.40 34.64
CA ASP A 349 20.01 22.84 34.75
C ASP A 349 18.57 23.17 34.33
N GLU A 350 17.94 24.02 35.14
CA GLU A 350 16.68 24.71 34.87
C GLU A 350 16.92 25.85 33.86
N ILE A 351 16.04 26.03 32.87
CA ILE A 351 15.79 27.36 32.30
C ILE A 351 14.29 27.60 32.18
N ASP A 352 13.89 28.61 32.94
CA ASP A 352 12.66 29.40 32.99
C ASP A 352 12.52 30.33 31.77
N GLY A 353 11.28 30.66 31.36
CA GLY A 353 11.00 31.94 30.71
C GLY A 353 9.89 32.01 29.64
N GLY A 354 8.65 32.31 30.08
CA GLY A 354 7.68 33.28 29.48
C GLY A 354 7.02 32.96 28.12
N SER A 355 5.70 32.79 27.99
CA SER A 355 4.57 33.76 28.14
C SER A 355 4.48 34.84 27.05
N ASP A 356 3.51 34.73 26.13
CA ASP A 356 2.42 35.71 25.87
C ASP A 356 1.60 35.31 24.60
N THR A 357 0.29 35.03 24.73
CA THR A 357 -0.87 35.89 24.34
C THR A 357 -0.80 36.42 22.90
N GLY A 358 -1.64 36.00 21.95
CA GLY A 358 -3.08 36.20 21.86
C GLY A 358 -3.48 36.52 20.38
N PRO A 359 -4.78 36.52 20.02
CA PRO A 359 -5.27 36.02 18.74
C PRO A 359 -5.52 37.08 17.65
N GLY A 360 -5.50 36.63 16.39
CA GLY A 360 -5.93 37.41 15.22
C GLY A 360 -6.93 36.60 14.37
N LEU A 361 -8.16 37.11 14.34
CA LEU A 361 -9.27 36.75 13.44
C LEU A 361 -9.09 37.43 12.07
N ASP A 362 -9.76 36.88 11.05
CA ASP A 362 -10.09 37.39 9.69
C ASP A 362 -9.52 36.47 8.59
N ASP A 363 -10.24 36.11 7.52
CA ASP A 363 -11.62 36.35 7.06
C ASP A 363 -11.85 35.35 5.90
N GLY A 364 -13.10 34.96 5.68
CA GLY A 364 -13.51 33.96 4.72
C GLY A 364 -13.18 34.32 3.27
N GLY A 365 -12.74 33.32 2.52
CA GLY A 365 -12.50 33.39 1.08
C GLY A 365 -12.86 32.05 0.45
N ASP A 366 -14.16 31.81 0.32
CA ASP A 366 -14.78 30.72 -0.43
C ASP A 366 -14.39 30.87 -1.91
N GLN A 367 -13.26 30.28 -2.31
CA GLN A 367 -12.85 30.17 -3.71
C GLN A 367 -13.18 28.78 -4.20
N GLY A 368 -14.40 28.62 -4.71
CA GLY A 368 -14.81 27.43 -5.43
C GLY A 368 -13.82 27.11 -6.56
N CYS A 369 -13.38 25.85 -6.61
CA CYS A 369 -12.56 25.26 -7.64
C CYS A 369 -13.12 25.56 -9.04
N ASN A 370 -12.55 26.55 -9.72
CA ASN A 370 -12.75 26.73 -11.16
C ASN A 370 -11.70 25.88 -11.88
N CYS A 371 -12.04 24.63 -12.17
CA CYS A 371 -11.30 23.77 -13.09
C CYS A 371 -11.46 24.32 -14.52
N SER A 372 -10.78 25.43 -14.82
CA SER A 372 -10.58 25.91 -16.18
C SER A 372 -9.46 25.09 -16.81
N SER A 373 -9.84 24.16 -17.67
CA SER A 373 -8.95 23.46 -18.59
C SER A 373 -8.28 24.45 -19.57
N ASP A 374 -6.97 24.24 -19.74
CA ASP A 374 -6.15 24.61 -20.91
C ASP A 374 -6.07 26.09 -21.37
N GLU A 375 -4.90 26.70 -21.13
CA GLU A 375 -4.23 27.48 -22.19
C GLU A 375 -2.81 26.94 -22.43
N ARG A 376 -2.68 26.10 -23.47
CA ARG A 376 -1.40 25.67 -24.05
C ARG A 376 -0.58 26.88 -24.54
N PRO A 377 0.74 26.94 -24.28
CA PRO A 377 1.60 27.90 -24.95
C PRO A 377 1.98 27.37 -26.35
N GLY A 378 1.30 27.89 -27.38
CA GLY A 378 1.64 27.68 -28.79
C GLY A 378 2.41 28.87 -29.39
N PRO A 379 3.41 28.65 -30.26
CA PRO A 379 4.41 29.66 -30.63
C PRO A 379 3.96 30.54 -31.80
N GLY A 380 4.27 31.84 -31.73
CA GLY A 380 4.03 32.76 -32.84
C GLY A 380 4.74 34.10 -32.67
N ALA A 381 5.94 34.22 -33.26
CA ALA A 381 6.42 35.52 -33.73
C ALA A 381 5.60 35.92 -34.97
N PRO A 382 5.36 37.23 -35.23
CA PRO A 382 6.36 37.99 -35.99
C PRO A 382 6.46 39.51 -35.66
N VAL A 383 7.66 40.05 -35.91
CA VAL A 383 7.96 41.32 -36.62
C VAL A 383 7.18 42.60 -36.25
N ASP A 384 7.85 43.55 -35.60
CA ASP A 384 8.13 44.91 -36.12
C ASP A 384 8.99 45.69 -35.10
N LEU A 385 10.20 46.18 -35.39
CA LEU A 385 10.61 47.35 -36.22
C LEU A 385 10.57 48.68 -35.44
N LEU A 386 11.72 49.06 -34.85
CA LEU A 386 12.16 50.42 -34.46
C LEU A 386 13.58 50.27 -33.87
N LEU A 387 14.71 50.59 -34.53
CA LEU A 387 15.16 51.78 -35.26
C LEU A 387 15.39 53.00 -34.36
N LEU A 388 16.57 53.03 -33.72
CA LEU A 388 17.40 54.18 -33.28
C LEU A 388 18.51 53.56 -32.39
N GLY A 389 19.81 53.59 -32.68
CA GLY A 389 20.58 54.62 -33.34
C GLY A 389 21.64 55.12 -32.34
N LEU A 390 22.91 54.99 -32.74
CA LEU A 390 24.10 55.78 -32.34
C LEU A 390 25.15 55.10 -31.43
N LEU A 391 26.34 54.95 -32.06
CA LEU A 391 27.69 55.35 -31.60
C LEU A 391 28.20 54.71 -30.29
N GLY A 392 29.38 54.12 -30.21
CA GLY A 392 30.52 54.04 -31.10
C GLY A 392 31.76 53.63 -30.30
N LEU A 393 32.80 53.14 -31.00
CA LEU A 393 34.23 53.24 -30.67
C LEU A 393 34.66 52.73 -29.27
N SER A 394 35.41 51.63 -29.13
CA SER A 394 36.86 51.52 -29.40
C SER A 394 37.36 50.29 -28.63
N ARG A 395 38.02 49.29 -29.22
CA ARG A 395 39.47 49.15 -29.51
C ARG A 395 40.39 49.01 -28.27
N GLY A 396 41.01 47.82 -28.12
CA GLY A 396 42.26 47.58 -27.36
C GLY A 396 42.10 46.53 -26.25
N ARG A 397 42.48 45.25 -26.38
CA ARG A 397 43.80 44.59 -26.59
C ARG A 397 44.72 44.60 -25.34
N ARG A 398 45.06 43.37 -24.90
CA ARG A 398 46.21 42.85 -24.08
C ARG A 398 45.79 42.38 -22.68
N ARG A 399 45.92 41.11 -22.28
CA ARG A 399 47.05 40.14 -22.25
C ARG A 399 48.03 40.41 -21.10
N GLY A 400 48.01 39.52 -20.10
CA GLY A 400 49.17 39.03 -19.36
C GLY A 400 49.44 39.62 -17.98
N SER A 401 49.14 38.83 -16.94
CA SER A 401 50.11 38.28 -15.98
C SER A 401 49.42 37.19 -15.17
#